data_AF-A0A835QJW9-F1
#
_entry.id   AF-A0A835QJW9-F1
#
_cell.length_a   1.000
_cell.length_b   1.000
_cell.length_c   1.000
_cell.angle_alpha   90.00
_cell.angle_beta   90.00
_cell.angle_gamma   90.00
#
_symmetry.space_group_name_H-M   'P 1'
#
loop_
_entity.id
_entity.type
_entity.pdbx_description
1 polymer ?
#
loop_
_entity_poly.entity_id
_entity_poly.type
_entity_poly.pdbx_seq_one_letter_code
_entity_poly.pdbx_strand_id
1 'polypeptide(L)'
;MLSHIVVPLRYFSGYCWGIVEFVEGMNGVNKLADLVGVTLGPKGRYLYLRANMVELEDPVENIGAKLVRQAASKTNDLAGDGTTTSVVLAQGLIAEGVKVVAAGANPVQITRGIEKTTKALVSELKQISKEVEDSELADVAAVSAGNNYEMET
;
A
#
# COMPACT_ATOMS: atom_id res chain seq x y z
N MET A 1 51.09 -3.31 5.46
CA MET A 1 49.79 -2.95 6.08
C MET A 1 49.18 -1.88 5.18
N LEU A 2 48.04 -2.19 4.55
CA LEU A 2 47.18 -1.36 3.67
C LEU A 2 46.77 -2.16 2.43
N SER A 3 45.93 -3.16 2.69
CA SER A 3 45.21 -3.93 1.69
C SER A 3 43.72 -3.62 1.85
N HIS A 4 43.07 -3.22 0.76
CA HIS A 4 41.63 -3.19 0.54
C HIS A 4 40.80 -2.09 1.21
N ILE A 5 40.77 -0.92 0.56
CA ILE A 5 39.54 -0.12 0.45
C ILE A 5 39.32 0.10 -1.05
N VAL A 6 38.59 -0.81 -1.68
CA VAL A 6 38.00 -0.61 -3.00
C VAL A 6 36.60 -0.07 -2.75
N VAL A 7 36.46 1.25 -2.77
CA VAL A 7 35.14 1.90 -2.90
C VAL A 7 34.80 1.88 -4.38
N PRO A 8 33.76 1.15 -4.84
CA PRO A 8 33.40 1.20 -6.23
C PRO A 8 32.79 2.56 -6.55
N LEU A 9 33.54 3.31 -7.37
CA LEU A 9 33.11 4.47 -8.14
C LEU A 9 31.84 4.14 -8.94
N ARG A 10 30.67 4.50 -8.42
CA ARG A 10 29.41 4.59 -9.17
C ARG A 10 28.74 5.94 -8.92
N TYR A 11 29.53 6.99 -9.06
CA TYR A 11 29.08 8.35 -9.30
C TYR A 11 29.75 8.76 -10.60
N PHE A 12 29.02 8.81 -11.72
CA PHE A 12 29.29 9.58 -12.95
C PHE A 12 28.52 8.98 -14.14
N SER A 13 27.30 9.49 -14.43
CA SER A 13 26.83 9.84 -15.79
C SER A 13 25.35 10.29 -15.76
N GLY A 14 25.13 11.59 -16.00
CA GLY A 14 23.91 12.34 -15.70
C GLY A 14 22.76 12.28 -16.71
N TYR A 15 22.48 11.17 -17.40
CA TYR A 15 21.27 11.06 -18.26
C TYR A 15 20.58 9.68 -18.24
N CYS A 16 20.94 8.79 -17.32
CA CYS A 16 20.26 7.50 -17.11
C CYS A 16 19.54 7.45 -15.75
N TRP A 17 18.97 8.60 -15.33
CA TRP A 17 18.38 8.80 -14.00
C TRP A 17 16.96 8.23 -13.84
N GLY A 18 16.27 7.85 -14.92
CA GLY A 18 14.83 7.61 -14.84
C GLY A 18 14.37 6.18 -14.49
N ILE A 19 15.11 5.15 -14.92
CA ILE A 19 14.57 3.77 -14.92
C ILE A 19 15.09 2.96 -13.74
N VAL A 20 16.38 3.07 -13.41
CA VAL A 20 17.02 2.22 -12.40
C VAL A 20 16.48 2.53 -10.99
N GLU A 21 16.47 3.81 -10.60
CA GLU A 21 15.91 4.22 -9.30
C GLU A 21 14.41 3.91 -9.17
N PHE A 22 13.66 3.95 -10.27
CA PHE A 22 12.23 3.64 -10.27
C PHE A 22 11.98 2.14 -10.10
N VAL A 23 12.83 1.30 -10.70
CA VAL A 23 12.81 -0.17 -10.51
C VAL A 23 13.21 -0.53 -9.09
N GLU A 24 14.21 0.12 -8.52
CA GLU A 24 14.62 -0.06 -7.11
C GLU A 24 13.51 0.41 -6.16
N GLY A 25 12.89 1.56 -6.40
CA GLY A 25 11.72 2.02 -5.64
C GLY A 25 10.55 1.03 -5.67
N MET A 26 10.31 0.39 -6.82
CA MET A 26 9.30 -0.68 -6.96
C MET A 26 9.64 -1.91 -6.13
N ASN A 27 10.92 -2.29 -6.04
CA ASN A 27 11.35 -3.39 -5.17
C ASN A 27 11.02 -3.09 -3.71
N GLY A 28 11.18 -1.84 -3.26
CA GLY A 28 10.78 -1.42 -1.92
C GLY A 28 9.27 -1.52 -1.67
N VAL A 29 8.46 -1.10 -2.66
CA VAL A 29 6.99 -1.26 -2.62
C VAL A 29 6.60 -2.73 -2.54
N ASN A 30 7.21 -3.59 -3.36
CA ASN A 30 6.93 -5.03 -3.38
C ASN A 30 7.33 -5.69 -2.07
N LYS A 31 8.51 -5.39 -1.50
CA LYS A 31 8.92 -5.93 -0.20
C LYS A 31 7.91 -5.61 0.91
N LEU A 32 7.42 -4.36 0.95
CA LEU A 32 6.41 -3.96 1.93
C LEU A 32 5.08 -4.69 1.69
N ALA A 33 4.63 -4.77 0.45
CA ALA A 33 3.34 -5.34 0.11
C ALA A 33 3.31 -6.87 0.23
N ASP A 34 4.40 -7.55 -0.15
CA ASP A 34 4.55 -9.00 0.02
C ASP A 34 4.61 -9.38 1.50
N LEU A 35 5.28 -8.56 2.31
CA LEU A 35 5.28 -8.72 3.76
C LEU A 35 3.87 -8.57 4.30
N VAL A 36 3.20 -7.46 4.04
CA VAL A 36 1.89 -7.14 4.65
C VAL A 36 0.78 -8.03 4.09
N GLY A 37 0.85 -8.40 2.81
CA GLY A 37 -0.15 -9.19 2.10
C GLY A 37 -0.38 -10.59 2.67
N VAL A 38 0.61 -11.18 3.36
CA VAL A 38 0.40 -12.47 4.03
C VAL A 38 -0.59 -12.42 5.19
N THR A 39 -0.91 -11.23 5.70
CA THR A 39 -1.89 -11.04 6.78
C THR A 39 -3.32 -10.87 6.26
N LEU A 40 -3.52 -10.81 4.94
CA LEU A 40 -4.83 -10.54 4.37
C LEU A 40 -5.77 -11.74 4.51
N GLY A 41 -6.96 -11.49 5.07
CA GLY A 41 -8.07 -12.44 5.15
C GLY A 41 -8.03 -13.39 6.35
N PRO A 42 -9.07 -14.25 6.50
CA PRO A 42 -9.26 -15.08 7.70
C PRO A 42 -8.21 -16.19 7.88
N LYS A 43 -7.41 -16.47 6.84
CA LYS A 43 -6.28 -17.41 6.88
C LYS A 43 -4.92 -16.71 6.82
N GLY A 44 -4.89 -15.41 7.10
CA GLY A 44 -3.66 -14.63 7.16
C GLY A 44 -2.69 -15.20 8.19
N ARG A 45 -1.39 -15.13 7.89
CA ARG A 45 -0.32 -15.49 8.82
C ARG A 45 -0.05 -14.31 9.74
N TYR A 46 0.23 -14.59 11.01
CA TYR A 46 0.62 -13.55 11.96
C TYR A 46 1.99 -12.98 11.60
N LEU A 47 2.07 -11.66 11.61
CA LEU A 47 3.32 -10.91 11.57
C LEU A 47 3.50 -10.19 12.89
N TYR A 48 4.74 -10.09 13.34
CA TYR A 48 5.09 -9.31 14.51
C TYR A 48 5.08 -7.79 14.24
N LEU A 49 5.24 -7.41 12.97
CA LEU A 49 5.37 -6.02 12.55
C LEU A 49 4.12 -5.57 11.77
N ARG A 50 3.67 -4.34 12.05
CA ARG A 50 2.63 -3.67 11.26
C ARG A 50 3.27 -2.92 10.08
N ALA A 51 2.51 -2.71 9.01
CA ALA A 51 2.96 -2.04 7.79
C ALA A 51 3.62 -0.66 8.03
N ASN A 52 3.16 0.06 9.06
CA ASN A 52 3.68 1.38 9.44
C ASN A 52 5.06 1.36 10.11
N MET A 53 5.54 0.20 10.58
CA MET A 53 6.81 0.05 11.28
C MET A 53 7.94 -0.50 10.39
N VAL A 54 7.64 -0.81 9.13
CA VAL A 54 8.62 -1.37 8.19
C VAL A 54 9.50 -0.25 7.64
N GLU A 55 10.82 -0.41 7.77
CA GLU A 55 11.84 0.45 7.17
C GLU A 55 12.85 -0.40 6.42
N LEU A 56 13.28 0.09 5.25
CA LEU A 56 14.26 -0.59 4.40
C LEU A 56 15.62 0.10 4.53
N GLU A 57 16.69 -0.70 4.53
CA GLU A 57 18.07 -0.23 4.61
C GLU A 57 18.49 0.56 3.36
N ASP A 58 18.04 0.11 2.19
CA ASP A 58 18.33 0.80 0.94
C ASP A 58 17.49 2.09 0.83
N PRO A 59 18.13 3.26 0.66
CA PRO A 59 17.42 4.54 0.65
C PRO A 59 16.46 4.70 -0.53
N VAL A 60 16.75 4.12 -1.70
CA VAL A 60 15.91 4.22 -2.91
C VAL A 60 14.67 3.34 -2.75
N GLU A 61 14.84 2.10 -2.29
CA GLU A 61 13.72 1.22 -1.96
C GLU A 61 12.86 1.80 -0.82
N ASN A 62 13.50 2.39 0.20
CA ASN A 62 12.80 2.99 1.34
C ASN A 62 11.94 4.20 0.93
N ILE A 63 12.32 4.95 -0.12
CA ILE A 63 11.46 6.02 -0.66
C ILE A 63 10.16 5.42 -1.20
N GLY A 64 10.22 4.33 -1.98
CA GLY A 64 9.03 3.64 -2.50
C GLY A 64 8.15 3.09 -1.39
N ALA A 65 8.76 2.41 -0.40
CA ALA A 65 8.05 1.88 0.76
C ALA A 65 7.37 3.00 1.58
N LYS A 66 8.03 4.15 1.77
CA LYS A 66 7.47 5.30 2.51
C LYS A 66 6.20 5.86 1.86
N LEU A 67 6.12 5.90 0.53
CA LEU A 67 4.93 6.39 -0.17
C LEU A 67 3.71 5.52 0.12
N VAL A 68 3.88 4.20 0.02
CA VAL A 68 2.79 3.25 0.29
C VAL A 68 2.46 3.20 1.78
N ARG A 69 3.46 3.33 2.65
CA ARG A 69 3.28 3.46 4.11
C ARG A 69 2.42 4.66 4.49
N GLN A 70 2.63 5.81 3.84
CA GLN A 70 1.81 7.00 4.08
C GLN A 70 0.34 6.78 3.70
N ALA A 71 0.08 6.06 2.60
CA ALA A 71 -1.28 5.69 2.22
C ALA A 71 -1.92 4.78 3.27
N ALA A 72 -1.20 3.76 3.74
CA ALA A 72 -1.65 2.85 4.79
C ALA A 72 -1.94 3.57 6.11
N SER A 73 -1.06 4.50 6.52
CA SER A 73 -1.24 5.28 7.75
C SER A 73 -2.52 6.12 7.71
N LYS A 74 -2.77 6.81 6.60
CA LYS A 74 -4.00 7.61 6.45
C LYS A 74 -5.27 6.77 6.51
N THR A 75 -5.24 5.55 5.95
CA THR A 75 -6.36 4.62 6.07
C THR A 75 -6.58 4.19 7.52
N ASN A 76 -5.51 3.88 8.25
CA ASN A 76 -5.58 3.53 9.66
C ASN A 76 -6.20 4.63 10.51
N ASP A 77 -5.80 5.88 10.26
CA ASP A 77 -6.22 7.03 11.09
C ASP A 77 -7.71 7.37 10.89
N LEU A 78 -8.28 7.07 9.72
CA LEU A 78 -9.68 7.36 9.41
C LEU A 78 -10.62 6.18 9.68
N ALA A 79 -10.21 4.96 9.33
CA ALA A 79 -11.08 3.79 9.35
C ALA A 79 -10.71 2.76 10.43
N GLY A 80 -9.47 2.77 10.95
CA GLY A 80 -8.99 1.77 11.91
C GLY A 80 -8.77 0.37 11.34
N ASP A 81 -9.20 0.10 10.10
CA ASP A 81 -9.00 -1.14 9.35
C ASP A 81 -8.73 -0.83 7.86
N GLY A 82 -8.30 -1.82 7.08
CA GLY A 82 -8.05 -1.70 5.65
C GLY A 82 -6.63 -1.26 5.28
N THR A 83 -5.73 -1.17 6.26
CA THR A 83 -4.31 -0.83 6.03
C THR A 83 -3.64 -1.80 5.06
N THR A 84 -3.85 -3.10 5.25
CA THR A 84 -3.35 -4.16 4.37
C THR A 84 -3.93 -4.04 2.96
N THR A 85 -5.24 -3.75 2.84
CA THR A 85 -5.92 -3.58 1.55
C THR A 85 -5.36 -2.38 0.79
N SER A 86 -5.15 -1.24 1.45
CA SER A 86 -4.56 -0.05 0.84
C SER A 86 -3.15 -0.31 0.30
N VAL A 87 -2.32 -1.07 1.02
CA VAL A 87 -0.96 -1.42 0.59
C VAL A 87 -0.99 -2.28 -0.68
N VAL A 88 -1.81 -3.33 -0.71
CA VAL A 88 -1.91 -4.24 -1.86
C VAL A 88 -2.51 -3.54 -3.09
N LEU A 89 -3.51 -2.68 -2.89
CA LEU A 89 -4.07 -1.86 -3.97
C LEU A 89 -3.03 -0.89 -4.53
N ALA A 90 -2.27 -0.21 -3.67
CA ALA A 90 -1.22 0.70 -4.10
C ALA A 90 -0.12 -0.04 -4.89
N GLN A 91 0.32 -1.21 -4.42
CA GLN A 91 1.27 -2.06 -5.13
C GLN A 91 0.78 -2.39 -6.54
N GLY A 92 -0.46 -2.89 -6.67
CA GLY A 92 -1.04 -3.27 -7.97
C GLY A 92 -1.17 -2.09 -8.94
N LEU A 93 -1.66 -0.94 -8.45
CA LEU A 93 -1.81 0.26 -9.26
C LEU A 93 -0.46 0.81 -9.75
N ILE A 94 0.56 0.83 -8.89
CA ILE A 94 1.90 1.29 -9.26
C ILE A 94 2.52 0.32 -10.28
N ALA A 95 2.43 -1.00 -10.05
CA ALA A 95 2.99 -2.01 -10.93
C ALA A 95 2.38 -1.95 -12.35
N GLU A 96 1.06 -1.85 -12.46
CA GLU A 96 0.39 -1.72 -13.77
C GLU A 96 0.59 -0.35 -14.39
N GLY A 97 0.55 0.73 -13.59
CA GLY A 97 0.81 2.08 -14.06
C GLY A 97 2.17 2.22 -14.75
N VAL A 98 3.21 1.60 -14.20
CA VAL A 98 4.55 1.61 -14.79
C VAL A 98 4.61 0.88 -16.12
N LYS A 99 3.94 -0.27 -16.26
CA LYS A 99 3.89 -1.00 -17.54
C LYS A 99 3.24 -0.16 -18.62
N VAL A 100 2.13 0.50 -18.29
CA VAL A 100 1.36 1.33 -19.23
C VAL A 100 2.14 2.59 -19.62
N VAL A 101 2.82 3.23 -18.67
CA VAL A 101 3.70 4.39 -18.96
C VAL A 101 4.92 3.98 -19.79
N ALA A 102 5.54 2.83 -19.50
CA ALA A 102 6.66 2.29 -20.28
C ALA A 102 6.25 1.95 -21.73
N ALA A 103 4.97 1.61 -21.96
CA ALA A 103 4.40 1.43 -23.29
C ALA A 103 4.12 2.76 -24.04
N GLY A 104 4.46 3.91 -23.44
CA GLY A 104 4.33 5.24 -24.07
C GLY A 104 3.03 5.97 -23.76
N ALA A 105 2.19 5.46 -22.86
CA ALA A 105 0.98 6.15 -22.45
C ALA A 105 1.29 7.40 -21.62
N ASN A 106 0.42 8.42 -21.73
CA ASN A 106 0.59 9.68 -21.01
C ASN A 106 0.25 9.52 -19.51
N PRO A 107 1.20 9.72 -18.57
CA PRO A 107 0.96 9.58 -17.14
C PRO A 107 -0.17 10.47 -16.61
N VAL A 108 -0.30 11.69 -17.14
CA VAL A 108 -1.34 12.65 -16.71
C VAL A 108 -2.73 12.15 -17.08
N GLN A 109 -2.88 11.51 -18.24
CA GLN A 109 -4.16 10.93 -18.65
C GLN A 109 -4.52 9.71 -17.79
N ILE A 110 -3.53 8.87 -17.46
CA ILE A 110 -3.72 7.73 -16.57
C ILE A 110 -4.20 8.19 -15.20
N THR A 111 -3.53 9.17 -14.58
CA THR A 111 -3.93 9.70 -13.27
C THR A 111 -5.35 10.28 -13.30
N ARG A 112 -5.70 11.06 -14.33
CA ARG A 112 -7.07 11.58 -14.51
C ARG A 112 -8.10 10.46 -14.68
N GLY A 113 -7.73 9.40 -15.40
CA GLY A 113 -8.56 8.20 -15.56
C GLY A 113 -8.80 7.51 -14.22
N ILE A 114 -7.73 7.27 -13.45
CA ILE A 114 -7.81 6.69 -12.10
C ILE A 114 -8.71 7.53 -11.20
N GLU A 115 -8.54 8.85 -11.15
CA GLU A 115 -9.39 9.74 -10.32
C GLU A 115 -10.87 9.67 -10.69
N LYS A 116 -11.19 9.65 -12.00
CA LYS A 116 -12.57 9.54 -12.48
C LYS A 116 -13.17 8.20 -12.09
N THR A 117 -12.43 7.11 -12.29
CA THR A 117 -12.86 5.76 -11.94
C THR A 117 -13.06 5.61 -10.44
N THR A 118 -12.14 6.12 -9.62
CA THR A 118 -12.27 6.10 -8.16
C THR A 118 -13.53 6.82 -7.69
N LYS A 119 -13.85 8.00 -8.26
CA LYS A 119 -15.08 8.72 -7.92
C LYS A 119 -16.35 7.93 -8.27
N ALA A 120 -16.36 7.29 -9.44
CA ALA A 120 -17.48 6.43 -9.84
C ALA A 120 -17.61 5.20 -8.93
N LEU A 121 -16.51 4.50 -8.65
CA LEU A 121 -16.50 3.33 -7.77
C LEU A 121 -16.97 3.67 -6.35
N VAL A 122 -16.53 4.79 -5.78
CA VAL A 122 -17.00 5.24 -4.46
C VAL A 122 -18.50 5.54 -4.47
N SER A 123 -19.03 6.09 -5.57
CA SER A 123 -20.47 6.31 -5.72
C SER A 123 -21.25 5.00 -5.71
N GLU A 124 -20.81 4.01 -6.48
CA GLU A 124 -21.43 2.68 -6.53
C GLU A 124 -21.34 1.96 -5.18
N LEU A 125 -20.18 2.00 -4.51
CA LEU A 125 -20.01 1.40 -3.19
C LEU A 125 -20.97 2.01 -2.16
N LYS A 126 -21.24 3.31 -2.24
CA LYS A 126 -22.24 3.96 -1.37
C LYS A 126 -23.67 3.48 -1.63
N GLN A 127 -24.01 3.12 -2.88
CA GLN A 127 -25.33 2.59 -3.21
C GLN A 127 -25.55 1.15 -2.70
N ILE A 128 -24.47 0.36 -2.64
CA ILE A 128 -24.50 -1.01 -2.12
C ILE A 128 -24.38 -1.03 -0.59
N SER A 129 -23.85 0.04 0.02
CA SER A 129 -23.74 0.20 1.46
C SER A 129 -25.12 0.21 2.10
N LYS A 130 -25.28 -0.58 3.17
CA LYS A 130 -26.46 -0.53 4.03
C LYS A 130 -26.18 0.41 5.21
N GLU A 131 -27.10 1.33 5.47
CA GLU A 131 -27.04 2.18 6.66
C GLU A 131 -27.40 1.33 7.89
N VAL A 132 -26.62 1.48 8.97
CA VAL A 132 -26.80 0.70 10.19
C VAL A 132 -27.74 1.48 11.10
N GLU A 133 -28.90 0.90 11.39
CA GLU A 133 -29.87 1.45 12.32
C GLU A 133 -29.47 1.14 13.77
N ASP A 134 -29.98 1.92 14.74
CA ASP A 134 -29.66 1.75 16.18
C ASP A 134 -29.91 0.32 16.70
N SER A 135 -30.92 -0.36 16.15
CA SER A 135 -31.25 -1.74 16.50
C SER A 135 -30.21 -2.77 16.02
N GLU A 136 -29.41 -2.43 15.00
CA GLU A 136 -28.43 -3.31 14.37
C GLU A 136 -27.00 -3.08 14.93
N LEU A 137 -26.80 -2.04 15.75
CA LEU A 137 -25.50 -1.72 16.35
C LEU A 137 -24.94 -2.87 17.21
N ALA A 138 -25.80 -3.51 17.99
CA ALA A 138 -25.42 -4.65 18.83
C ALA A 138 -24.95 -5.84 18.00
N ASP A 139 -25.61 -6.12 16.87
CA ASP A 139 -25.23 -7.20 15.96
C ASP A 139 -23.89 -6.91 15.27
N VAL A 140 -23.67 -5.67 14.83
CA VAL A 140 -22.40 -5.26 14.22
C VAL A 140 -21.25 -5.33 15.23
N ALA A 141 -21.48 -4.92 16.47
CA ALA A 141 -20.50 -5.01 17.55
C ALA A 141 -20.18 -6.47 17.88
N ALA A 142 -21.20 -7.33 18.00
CA ALA A 142 -21.03 -8.75 18.30
C ALA A 142 -20.25 -9.48 17.20
N VAL A 143 -20.55 -9.23 15.93
CA VAL A 143 -19.81 -9.80 14.79
C VAL A 143 -18.35 -9.34 14.80
N SER A 144 -18.10 -8.06 15.07
CA SER A 144 -16.74 -7.50 15.18
C SER A 144 -15.95 -8.10 16.35
N ALA A 145 -16.63 -8.49 17.43
CA ALA A 145 -16.07 -9.14 18.60
C ALA A 145 -15.89 -10.67 18.45
N GLY A 146 -16.12 -11.24 17.26
CA GLY A 146 -16.02 -12.68 17.03
C GLY A 146 -17.26 -13.45 17.49
N ASN A 147 -18.44 -12.87 17.26
CA ASN A 147 -19.76 -13.40 17.65
C ASN A 147 -19.97 -13.45 19.17
N ASN A 148 -19.43 -12.45 19.89
CA ASN A 148 -19.59 -12.32 21.34
C ASN A 148 -20.65 -11.26 21.67
N TYR A 149 -21.79 -11.70 22.19
CA TYR A 149 -22.93 -10.86 22.55
C TYR A 149 -22.88 -10.28 23.97
N GLU A 150 -21.82 -10.56 24.74
CA GLU A 150 -21.64 -10.00 26.10
C GLU A 150 -21.05 -8.57 26.11
N MET A 151 -20.74 -8.02 24.93
CA MET A 151 -20.18 -6.67 24.79
C MET A 151 -21.30 -5.61 24.85
N GLU A 152 -22.05 -5.56 25.96
CA GLU A 152 -22.91 -4.42 26.32
C GLU A 152 -22.21 -3.58 27.40
N THR A 153 -21.32 -2.68 26.99
CA THR A 153 -20.87 -1.55 27.83
C THR A 153 -20.51 -0.34 26.97
#